data_AF-A0A147KDY2-F1
#
_entry.id   AF-A0A147KDY2-F1
#
_cell.length_a   1.000
_cell.length_b   1.000
_cell.length_c   1.000
_cell.angle_alpha   90.00
_cell.angle_beta   90.00
_cell.angle_gamma   90.00
#
_symmetry.space_group_name_H-M   'P 1'
#
loop_
_entity.id
_entity.type
_entity.pdbx_description
1 polymer ?
#
loop_
_entity_poly.entity_id
_entity_poly.type
_entity_poly.pdbx_seq_one_letter_code
_entity_poly.pdbx_strand_id
1 'polypeptide(L)'
;RAPGGVGGGGGRWPAAGLAPRLEELWVRGGSGLEFPATRHEALRRLVVQAGGLPGVLASDLPALEHLELWFGVEDYGGTTEVGDLAPLLEGKAFPNLRSLGLRNAEWGDDLVRRLADAPVTQRVKVLDLSGHVLTEPGGEVLAAAPAFRGLDRLVMRYHFVPEPVLERIRQALSGVALDLDDPQEPDHDLDDDGAEVPVYFPEVTE
;
A
#
# COMPACT_ATOMS: atom_id res chain seq x y z
N ARG A 1 14.08 22.10 -6.95
CA ARG A 1 13.23 21.39 -5.96
C ARG A 1 14.11 20.35 -5.31
N ALA A 2 14.33 20.43 -4.01
CA ALA A 2 15.10 19.43 -3.28
C ALA A 2 14.11 18.52 -2.53
N PRO A 3 14.25 17.19 -2.58
CA PRO A 3 13.49 16.29 -1.71
C PRO A 3 13.97 16.53 -0.27
N GLY A 4 13.07 17.01 0.59
CA GLY A 4 13.31 17.10 2.03
C GLY A 4 13.08 15.75 2.66
N GLY A 5 14.09 14.88 2.66
CA GLY A 5 14.05 13.62 3.42
C GLY A 5 14.38 13.89 4.88
N VAL A 6 13.48 13.53 5.80
CA VAL A 6 13.80 13.45 7.23
C VAL A 6 14.03 11.99 7.53
N GLY A 7 15.30 11.59 7.73
CA GLY A 7 15.69 10.24 8.08
C GLY A 7 16.26 10.17 9.50
N GLY A 8 15.76 9.21 10.29
CA GLY A 8 16.39 8.70 11.50
C GLY A 8 15.88 9.29 12.83
N GLY A 9 15.13 8.47 13.58
CA GLY A 9 14.92 8.61 15.02
C GLY A 9 13.94 9.72 15.46
N GLY A 10 12.71 9.36 15.83
CA GLY A 10 11.79 10.24 16.58
C GLY A 10 11.47 11.58 15.91
N GLY A 11 11.47 11.64 14.57
CA GLY A 11 11.17 12.86 13.84
C GLY A 11 9.69 13.21 13.91
N ARG A 12 9.36 14.35 14.51
CA ARG A 12 8.05 14.99 14.28
C ARG A 12 7.98 15.53 12.86
N TRP A 13 6.82 15.40 12.23
CA TRP A 13 6.43 16.25 11.10
C TRP A 13 6.89 17.69 11.36
N PRO A 14 7.73 18.32 10.51
CA PRO A 14 8.00 19.74 10.63
C PRO A 14 6.66 20.45 10.42
N ALA A 15 6.12 21.00 11.52
CA ALA A 15 4.78 21.60 11.59
C ALA A 15 4.40 22.27 10.27
N ALA A 16 3.20 21.98 9.76
CA ALA A 16 2.73 22.36 8.41
C ALA A 16 2.87 23.86 8.06
N GLY A 17 3.23 24.72 9.02
CA GLY A 17 3.62 26.11 8.80
C GLY A 17 5.02 26.36 8.23
N LEU A 18 5.94 25.38 8.21
CA LEU A 18 7.34 25.63 7.82
C LEU A 18 7.59 25.56 6.29
N ALA A 19 6.68 24.95 5.54
CA ALA A 19 6.84 24.79 4.08
C ALA A 19 5.51 24.77 3.32
N PRO A 20 4.73 25.87 3.30
CA PRO A 20 3.38 25.91 2.72
C PRO A 20 3.31 25.64 1.21
N ARG A 21 4.46 25.64 0.52
CA ARG A 21 4.60 25.34 -0.91
C ARG A 21 5.22 23.96 -1.18
N LEU A 22 5.36 23.12 -0.16
CA LEU A 22 5.89 21.77 -0.31
C LEU A 22 4.89 20.91 -1.11
N GLU A 23 5.34 20.36 -2.23
CA GLU A 23 4.48 19.52 -3.07
C GLU A 23 4.76 18.03 -2.90
N GLU A 24 5.92 17.67 -2.39
CA GLU A 24 6.34 16.28 -2.25
C GLU A 24 6.99 16.08 -0.88
N LEU A 25 6.58 15.03 -0.19
CA LEU A 25 7.18 14.62 1.07
C LEU A 25 7.36 13.11 1.09
N TRP A 26 8.54 12.69 1.51
CA TRP A 26 8.80 11.32 1.91
C TRP A 26 9.20 11.30 3.38
N VAL A 27 8.44 10.54 4.15
CA VAL A 27 8.69 10.27 5.56
C VAL A 27 9.04 8.81 5.72
N ARG A 28 10.12 8.55 6.44
CA ARG A 28 10.51 7.21 6.87
C ARG A 28 10.79 7.24 8.36
N GLY A 29 10.15 6.38 9.13
CA GLY A 29 10.33 6.34 10.58
C GLY A 29 9.87 5.02 11.19
N GLY A 30 10.50 4.65 12.31
CA GLY A 30 10.09 3.49 13.11
C GLY A 30 8.90 3.79 14.02
N SER A 31 8.71 2.97 15.06
CA SER A 31 7.57 2.98 15.99
C SER A 31 7.25 4.30 16.72
N GLY A 32 8.13 5.31 16.65
CA GLY A 32 7.94 6.63 17.24
C GLY A 32 7.59 7.76 16.25
N LEU A 33 7.31 7.43 14.98
CA LEU A 33 6.95 8.44 14.00
C LEU A 33 5.54 8.99 14.27
N GLU A 34 5.46 10.28 14.62
CA GLU A 34 4.19 10.99 14.73
C GLU A 34 3.89 11.74 13.44
N PHE A 35 2.80 11.36 12.78
CA PHE A 35 2.16 12.15 11.73
C PHE A 35 0.82 12.66 12.27
N PRO A 36 0.77 13.82 12.96
CA PRO A 36 -0.50 14.35 13.43
C PRO A 36 -1.37 14.74 12.22
N ALA A 37 -2.69 14.59 12.37
CA ALA A 37 -3.64 15.07 11.37
C ALA A 37 -3.37 16.54 11.04
N THR A 38 -3.14 16.83 9.77
CA THR A 38 -2.69 18.15 9.33
C THR A 38 -3.46 18.62 8.11
N ARG A 39 -3.33 19.90 7.80
CA ARG A 39 -3.89 20.51 6.58
C ARG A 39 -2.78 21.07 5.73
N HIS A 40 -2.73 20.68 4.46
CA HIS A 40 -1.70 21.17 3.53
C HIS A 40 -2.24 21.33 2.11
N GLU A 41 -2.32 22.57 1.62
CA GLU A 41 -2.97 22.91 0.34
C GLU A 41 -2.16 22.50 -0.89
N ALA A 42 -0.83 22.46 -0.79
CA ALA A 42 0.05 22.24 -1.93
C ALA A 42 0.60 20.81 -2.06
N LEU A 43 0.38 19.94 -1.06
CA LEU A 43 1.05 18.63 -1.04
C LEU A 43 0.38 17.72 -2.07
N ARG A 44 1.15 17.27 -3.06
CA ARG A 44 0.70 16.45 -4.20
C ARG A 44 1.17 15.01 -4.09
N ARG A 45 2.34 14.77 -3.49
CA ARG A 45 2.93 13.44 -3.31
C ARG A 45 3.31 13.22 -1.86
N LEU A 46 2.80 12.15 -1.26
CA LEU A 46 3.15 11.73 0.09
C LEU A 46 3.55 10.25 0.08
N VAL A 47 4.76 9.97 0.53
CA VAL A 47 5.25 8.61 0.78
C VAL A 47 5.52 8.49 2.27
N VAL A 48 4.93 7.48 2.92
CA VAL A 48 5.14 7.19 4.34
C VAL A 48 5.55 5.73 4.50
N GLN A 49 6.77 5.52 4.97
CA GLN A 49 7.27 4.21 5.37
C GLN A 49 7.35 4.17 6.90
N ALA A 50 6.33 3.60 7.54
CA ALA A 50 6.24 3.54 9.00
C ALA A 50 5.29 2.45 9.46
N GLY A 51 5.60 1.85 10.62
CA GLY A 51 4.78 0.81 11.24
C GLY A 51 3.35 1.24 11.64
N GLY A 52 3.05 2.53 11.70
CA GLY A 52 1.72 3.02 12.10
C GLY A 52 1.31 4.30 11.38
N LEU A 53 0.05 4.39 10.94
CA LEU A 53 -0.43 5.43 10.01
C LEU A 53 -1.63 6.31 10.46
N PRO A 54 -1.97 6.45 11.76
CA PRO A 54 -3.29 6.95 12.14
C PRO A 54 -3.60 8.39 11.69
N GLY A 55 -2.63 9.30 11.66
CA GLY A 55 -2.93 10.70 11.36
C GLY A 55 -2.83 11.12 9.88
N VAL A 56 -2.25 10.27 9.00
CA VAL A 56 -2.23 10.56 7.55
C VAL A 56 -3.65 10.55 7.01
N LEU A 57 -4.42 9.49 7.30
CA LEU A 57 -5.79 9.33 6.79
C LEU A 57 -6.79 10.33 7.37
N ALA A 58 -6.45 10.95 8.50
CA ALA A 58 -7.23 12.02 9.13
C ALA A 58 -6.83 13.43 8.63
N SER A 59 -5.85 13.55 7.72
CA SER A 59 -5.36 14.84 7.23
C SER A 59 -6.22 15.41 6.09
N ASP A 60 -6.30 16.74 6.02
CA ASP A 60 -6.90 17.49 4.91
C ASP A 60 -5.83 17.87 3.88
N LEU A 61 -5.65 16.99 2.88
CA LEU A 61 -4.68 17.13 1.81
C LEU A 61 -5.41 17.24 0.45
N PRO A 62 -6.05 18.38 0.15
CA PRO A 62 -6.95 18.49 -0.99
C PRO A 62 -6.24 18.37 -2.34
N ALA A 63 -4.95 18.72 -2.42
CA ALA A 63 -4.15 18.61 -3.63
C ALA A 63 -3.43 17.26 -3.80
N LEU A 64 -3.63 16.28 -2.89
CA LEU A 64 -2.90 15.02 -2.93
C LEU A 64 -3.31 14.20 -4.16
N GLU A 65 -2.34 13.93 -5.02
CA GLU A 65 -2.49 13.16 -6.26
C GLU A 65 -1.85 11.76 -6.14
N HIS A 66 -0.83 11.61 -5.29
CA HIS A 66 -0.14 10.36 -5.02
C HIS A 66 0.05 10.11 -3.52
N LEU A 67 -0.35 8.93 -3.08
CA LEU A 67 -0.15 8.43 -1.73
C LEU A 67 0.53 7.06 -1.80
N GLU A 68 1.59 6.87 -1.05
CA GLU A 68 2.25 5.58 -0.87
C GLU A 68 2.45 5.31 0.62
N LEU A 69 1.95 4.17 1.08
CA LEU A 69 1.97 3.74 2.47
C LEU A 69 2.64 2.37 2.56
N TRP A 70 3.64 2.25 3.43
CA TRP A 70 4.27 0.97 3.76
C TRP A 70 3.94 0.63 5.20
N PHE A 71 3.34 -0.53 5.44
CA PHE A 71 2.78 -0.89 6.73
C PHE A 71 3.80 -1.57 7.67
N GLY A 72 4.78 -2.28 7.12
CA GLY A 72 5.67 -3.12 7.92
C GLY A 72 4.94 -4.34 8.50
N VAL A 73 5.65 -5.11 9.31
CA VAL A 73 5.10 -6.24 10.07
C VAL A 73 5.17 -5.99 11.57
N GLU A 74 4.36 -6.72 12.35
CA GLU A 74 4.27 -6.57 13.81
C GLU A 74 5.64 -6.65 14.49
N ASP A 75 6.49 -7.59 14.06
CA ASP A 75 7.85 -7.80 14.58
C ASP A 75 8.75 -6.55 14.46
N TYR A 76 8.45 -5.64 13.53
CA TYR A 76 9.17 -4.38 13.34
C TYR A 76 8.35 -3.15 13.75
N GLY A 77 7.29 -3.34 14.55
CA GLY A 77 6.44 -2.28 15.08
C GLY A 77 5.31 -1.85 14.16
N GLY A 78 4.95 -2.70 13.19
CA GLY A 78 3.74 -2.58 12.38
C GLY A 78 2.48 -2.76 13.25
N THR A 79 1.58 -1.79 13.22
CA THR A 79 0.30 -1.79 13.96
C THR A 79 -0.88 -1.47 13.05
N THR A 80 -0.68 -1.36 11.73
CA THR A 80 -1.75 -1.02 10.80
C THR A 80 -2.41 -2.28 10.28
N GLU A 81 -3.73 -2.36 10.44
CA GLU A 81 -4.55 -3.42 9.88
C GLU A 81 -5.37 -2.91 8.70
N VAL A 82 -5.91 -3.83 7.88
CA VAL A 82 -6.76 -3.47 6.73
C VAL A 82 -7.97 -2.60 7.13
N GLY A 83 -8.48 -2.76 8.36
CA GLY A 83 -9.60 -1.97 8.89
C GLY A 83 -9.29 -0.49 9.05
N ASP A 84 -8.04 -0.14 9.37
CA ASP A 84 -7.61 1.25 9.56
C ASP A 84 -7.66 2.05 8.25
N LEU A 85 -7.63 1.36 7.10
CA LEU A 85 -7.70 1.97 5.78
C LEU A 85 -9.11 2.41 5.37
N ALA A 86 -10.14 2.15 6.18
CA ALA A 86 -11.53 2.47 5.82
C ALA A 86 -11.74 3.90 5.29
N PRO A 87 -11.20 4.99 5.91
CA PRO A 87 -11.38 6.35 5.39
C PRO A 87 -10.82 6.56 3.97
N LEU A 88 -9.73 5.85 3.66
CA LEU A 88 -9.11 5.86 2.34
C LEU A 88 -9.94 5.03 1.35
N LEU A 89 -10.28 3.80 1.71
CA LEU A 89 -10.98 2.85 0.84
C LEU A 89 -12.39 3.33 0.46
N GLU A 90 -13.11 3.90 1.42
CA GLU A 90 -14.42 4.53 1.21
C GLU A 90 -14.35 5.78 0.32
N GLY A 91 -13.14 6.24 -0.04
CA GLY A 91 -12.91 7.37 -0.93
C GLY A 91 -13.27 8.72 -0.29
N LYS A 92 -13.40 8.77 1.04
CA LYS A 92 -13.67 9.99 1.84
C LYS A 92 -12.42 10.85 1.96
N ALA A 93 -11.24 10.23 2.01
CA ALA A 93 -9.96 10.92 1.99
C ALA A 93 -9.51 11.26 0.56
N PHE A 94 -8.77 12.35 0.42
CA PHE A 94 -7.98 12.74 -0.76
C PHE A 94 -8.78 12.75 -2.08
N PRO A 95 -9.60 13.79 -2.34
CA PRO A 95 -10.51 13.83 -3.48
C PRO A 95 -9.80 13.81 -4.85
N ASN A 96 -8.54 14.24 -4.92
CA ASN A 96 -7.75 14.31 -6.15
C ASN A 96 -6.78 13.12 -6.33
N LEU A 97 -6.87 12.08 -5.48
CA LEU A 97 -5.95 10.95 -5.53
C LEU A 97 -6.05 10.19 -6.86
N ARG A 98 -4.91 10.00 -7.53
CA ARG A 98 -4.76 9.28 -8.80
C ARG A 98 -3.81 8.10 -8.71
N SER A 99 -2.87 8.11 -7.78
CA SER A 99 -1.93 7.02 -7.59
C SER A 99 -1.91 6.61 -6.14
N LEU A 100 -2.10 5.31 -5.91
CA LEU A 100 -2.16 4.73 -4.58
C LEU A 100 -1.21 3.53 -4.50
N GLY A 101 -0.20 3.63 -3.64
CA GLY A 101 0.61 2.50 -3.19
C GLY A 101 0.21 2.10 -1.78
N LEU A 102 -0.22 0.86 -1.62
CA LEU A 102 -0.41 0.21 -0.34
C LEU A 102 0.54 -0.97 -0.37
N ARG A 103 1.57 -0.94 0.46
CA ARG A 103 2.71 -1.84 0.33
C ARG A 103 3.04 -2.49 1.64
N ASN A 104 3.65 -3.67 1.52
CA ASN A 104 4.35 -4.28 2.64
C ASN A 104 3.46 -4.59 3.85
N ALA A 105 2.49 -5.47 3.66
CA ALA A 105 1.66 -6.03 4.75
C ALA A 105 1.40 -7.52 4.56
N GLU A 106 1.15 -8.19 5.68
CA GLU A 106 0.81 -9.62 5.79
C GLU A 106 -0.63 -9.92 5.33
N TRP A 107 -1.50 -8.91 5.28
CA TRP A 107 -2.93 -9.04 4.96
C TRP A 107 -3.26 -8.68 3.50
N GLY A 108 -2.36 -8.99 2.56
CA GLY A 108 -2.48 -8.62 1.15
C GLY A 108 -3.76 -9.12 0.46
N ASP A 109 -4.15 -10.38 0.70
CA ASP A 109 -5.38 -10.94 0.15
C ASP A 109 -6.63 -10.20 0.63
N ASP A 110 -6.69 -9.84 1.91
CA ASP A 110 -7.81 -9.10 2.50
C ASP A 110 -7.87 -7.67 1.96
N LEU A 111 -6.72 -7.04 1.75
CA LEU A 111 -6.65 -5.73 1.10
C LEU A 111 -7.25 -5.78 -0.30
N VAL A 112 -6.87 -6.77 -1.11
CA VAL A 112 -7.38 -6.91 -2.48
C VAL A 112 -8.90 -7.11 -2.49
N ARG A 113 -9.43 -7.95 -1.59
CA ARG A 113 -10.89 -8.13 -1.44
C ARG A 113 -11.58 -6.81 -1.12
N ARG A 114 -11.03 -6.02 -0.19
CA ARG A 114 -11.59 -4.71 0.16
C ARG A 114 -11.52 -3.73 -1.01
N LEU A 115 -10.40 -3.70 -1.73
CA LEU A 115 -10.21 -2.84 -2.91
C LEU A 115 -11.15 -3.18 -4.06
N ALA A 116 -11.53 -4.45 -4.21
CA ALA A 116 -12.48 -4.88 -5.24
C ALA A 116 -13.86 -4.20 -5.09
N ASP A 117 -14.23 -3.81 -3.87
CA ASP A 117 -15.49 -3.11 -3.54
C ASP A 117 -15.29 -1.63 -3.20
N ALA A 118 -14.04 -1.15 -3.12
CA ALA A 118 -13.72 0.17 -2.60
C ALA A 118 -13.98 1.30 -3.62
N PRO A 119 -14.70 2.37 -3.23
CA PRO A 119 -14.85 3.57 -4.06
C PRO A 119 -13.52 4.19 -4.53
N VAL A 120 -12.44 4.09 -3.75
CA VAL A 120 -11.13 4.64 -4.14
C VAL A 120 -10.58 3.98 -5.40
N THR A 121 -10.83 2.68 -5.60
CA THR A 121 -10.34 1.90 -6.75
C THR A 121 -10.93 2.41 -8.07
N GLN A 122 -12.14 2.97 -8.03
CA GLN A 122 -12.78 3.57 -9.21
C GLN A 122 -12.17 4.94 -9.60
N ARG A 123 -11.41 5.57 -8.69
CA ARG A 123 -10.86 6.92 -8.88
C ARG A 123 -9.39 6.90 -9.29
N VAL A 124 -8.63 5.98 -8.72
CA VAL A 124 -7.19 5.87 -8.96
C VAL A 124 -6.91 5.30 -10.35
N LYS A 125 -5.76 5.67 -10.88
CA LYS A 125 -5.23 5.26 -12.18
C LYS A 125 -4.05 4.34 -12.04
N VAL A 126 -3.28 4.48 -10.96
CA VAL A 126 -2.16 3.61 -10.64
C VAL A 126 -2.39 3.01 -9.27
N LEU A 127 -2.39 1.69 -9.19
CA LEU A 127 -2.46 0.94 -7.94
C LEU A 127 -1.17 0.11 -7.80
N ASP A 128 -0.49 0.24 -6.67
CA ASP A 128 0.69 -0.54 -6.31
C ASP A 128 0.38 -1.34 -5.04
N LEU A 129 0.49 -2.67 -5.17
CA LEU A 129 0.25 -3.70 -4.17
C LEU A 129 1.53 -4.51 -3.89
N SER A 130 2.71 -3.89 -4.04
CA SER A 130 3.97 -4.62 -3.95
C SER A 130 4.38 -4.92 -2.50
N GLY A 131 5.03 -6.06 -2.32
CA GLY A 131 5.63 -6.47 -1.05
C GLY A 131 4.66 -7.12 -0.08
N HIS A 132 3.47 -7.51 -0.54
CA HIS A 132 2.45 -8.16 0.28
C HIS A 132 2.62 -9.67 0.36
N VAL A 133 2.11 -10.25 1.45
CA VAL A 133 1.64 -11.65 1.42
C VAL A 133 0.34 -11.68 0.62
N LEU A 134 0.48 -11.78 -0.70
CA LEU A 134 -0.60 -11.89 -1.66
C LEU A 134 -0.51 -13.23 -2.37
N THR A 135 -1.52 -14.07 -2.19
CA THR A 135 -1.52 -15.48 -2.61
C THR A 135 -2.58 -15.72 -3.70
N GLU A 136 -2.75 -16.98 -4.10
CA GLU A 136 -3.77 -17.37 -5.09
C GLU A 136 -5.17 -16.77 -4.81
N PRO A 137 -5.76 -16.90 -3.59
CA PRO A 137 -7.01 -16.24 -3.24
C PRO A 137 -7.12 -14.76 -3.59
N GLY A 138 -6.10 -13.94 -3.30
CA GLY A 138 -6.08 -12.53 -3.66
C GLY A 138 -5.91 -12.32 -5.17
N GLY A 139 -5.02 -13.10 -5.80
CA GLY A 139 -4.83 -13.06 -7.26
C GLY A 139 -6.09 -13.39 -8.05
N GLU A 140 -6.91 -14.33 -7.58
CA GLU A 140 -8.20 -14.67 -8.21
C GLU A 140 -9.21 -13.51 -8.14
N VAL A 141 -9.19 -12.76 -7.03
CA VAL A 141 -10.01 -11.55 -6.92
C VAL A 141 -9.54 -10.50 -7.93
N LEU A 142 -8.23 -10.28 -8.09
CA LEU A 142 -7.70 -9.37 -9.12
C LEU A 142 -8.13 -9.78 -10.54
N ALA A 143 -8.12 -11.08 -10.84
CA ALA A 143 -8.53 -11.61 -12.14
C ALA A 143 -10.06 -11.47 -12.39
N ALA A 144 -10.88 -11.61 -11.34
CA ALA A 144 -12.34 -11.63 -11.49
C ALA A 144 -12.98 -10.23 -11.40
N ALA A 145 -12.50 -9.39 -10.47
CA ALA A 145 -13.20 -8.17 -10.05
C ALA A 145 -13.18 -7.06 -11.13
N PRO A 146 -14.34 -6.50 -11.51
CA PRO A 146 -14.41 -5.42 -12.48
C PRO A 146 -13.72 -4.11 -12.05
N ALA A 147 -13.58 -3.89 -10.75
CA ALA A 147 -13.06 -2.64 -10.20
C ALA A 147 -11.65 -2.28 -10.71
N PHE A 148 -10.82 -3.29 -11.00
CA PHE A 148 -9.43 -3.09 -11.44
C PHE A 148 -9.28 -2.82 -12.94
N ARG A 149 -10.34 -3.04 -13.75
CA ARG A 149 -10.27 -2.89 -15.21
C ARG A 149 -10.16 -1.44 -15.69
N GLY A 150 -10.44 -0.47 -14.81
CA GLY A 150 -10.35 0.96 -15.10
C GLY A 150 -8.99 1.60 -14.77
N LEU A 151 -8.07 0.81 -14.22
CA LEU A 151 -6.70 1.25 -13.93
C LEU A 151 -5.93 1.47 -15.22
N ASP A 152 -4.99 2.42 -15.18
CA ASP A 152 -4.01 2.59 -16.24
C ASP A 152 -2.77 1.70 -15.95
N ARG A 153 -2.44 1.47 -14.66
CA ARG A 153 -1.35 0.58 -14.23
C ARG A 153 -1.68 -0.15 -12.91
N LEU A 154 -1.31 -1.43 -12.85
CA LEU A 154 -1.25 -2.24 -11.64
C LEU A 154 0.18 -2.74 -11.43
N VAL A 155 0.73 -2.49 -10.24
CA VAL A 155 2.03 -3.02 -9.81
C VAL A 155 1.79 -3.99 -8.66
N MET A 156 2.39 -5.17 -8.75
CA MET A 156 2.30 -6.24 -7.79
C MET A 156 3.65 -6.96 -7.84
N ARG A 157 4.69 -6.33 -7.28
CA ARG A 157 6.02 -6.95 -7.15
C ARG A 157 6.15 -7.62 -5.80
N TYR A 158 6.93 -8.70 -5.69
CA TYR A 158 7.08 -9.48 -4.46
C TYR A 158 5.70 -9.98 -4.00
N HIS A 159 5.30 -11.14 -4.53
CA HIS A 159 4.01 -11.78 -4.25
C HIS A 159 4.12 -13.30 -4.36
N PHE A 160 3.12 -14.02 -3.88
CA PHE A 160 3.05 -15.48 -3.89
C PHE A 160 1.92 -16.02 -4.80
N VAL A 161 1.35 -15.15 -5.65
CA VAL A 161 0.37 -15.54 -6.66
C VAL A 161 1.01 -16.48 -7.70
N PRO A 162 0.48 -17.69 -7.92
CA PRO A 162 1.07 -18.66 -8.83
C PRO A 162 0.79 -18.30 -10.29
N GLU A 163 1.69 -18.72 -11.20
CA GLU A 163 1.66 -18.38 -12.63
C GLU A 163 0.30 -18.61 -13.33
N PRO A 164 -0.47 -19.70 -13.08
CA PRO A 164 -1.78 -19.86 -13.70
C PRO A 164 -2.77 -18.75 -13.36
N VAL A 165 -2.67 -18.16 -12.17
CA VAL A 165 -3.50 -17.02 -11.73
C VAL A 165 -2.97 -15.72 -12.35
N LEU A 166 -1.64 -15.55 -12.44
CA LEU A 166 -1.04 -14.39 -13.13
C LEU A 166 -1.50 -14.30 -14.59
N GLU A 167 -1.56 -15.44 -15.29
CA GLU A 167 -2.11 -15.50 -16.64
C GLU A 167 -3.58 -15.07 -16.71
N ARG A 168 -4.40 -15.45 -15.72
CA ARG A 168 -5.79 -14.97 -15.63
C ARG A 168 -5.85 -13.46 -15.37
N ILE A 169 -4.97 -12.92 -14.54
CA ILE A 169 -4.85 -11.46 -14.31
C ILE A 169 -4.48 -10.75 -15.62
N ARG A 170 -3.46 -11.24 -16.34
CA ARG A 170 -3.01 -10.68 -17.64
C ARG A 170 -4.14 -10.66 -18.67
N GLN A 171 -4.94 -11.74 -18.73
CA GLN A 171 -6.09 -11.82 -19.62
C GLN A 171 -7.20 -10.84 -19.21
N ALA A 172 -7.57 -10.83 -17.93
CA ALA A 172 -8.66 -10.02 -17.41
C ALA A 172 -8.37 -8.51 -17.43
N LEU A 173 -7.09 -8.14 -17.29
CA LEU A 173 -6.60 -6.77 -17.22
C LEU A 173 -5.75 -6.40 -18.46
N SER A 174 -6.05 -6.97 -19.63
CA SER A 174 -5.29 -6.77 -20.87
C SER A 174 -5.17 -5.31 -21.37
N GLY A 175 -6.01 -4.40 -20.87
CA GLY A 175 -5.91 -2.95 -21.13
C GLY A 175 -5.13 -2.16 -20.08
N VAL A 176 -4.64 -2.81 -19.03
CA VAL A 176 -3.91 -2.22 -17.91
C VAL A 176 -2.42 -2.51 -18.09
N ALA A 177 -1.54 -1.54 -17.83
CA ALA A 177 -0.11 -1.83 -17.76
C ALA A 177 0.18 -2.64 -16.49
N LEU A 178 0.71 -3.85 -16.64
CA LEU A 178 0.96 -4.78 -15.54
C LEU A 178 2.46 -4.90 -15.26
N ASP A 179 2.80 -4.86 -13.98
CA ASP A 179 4.12 -5.15 -13.44
C ASP A 179 3.91 -6.20 -12.33
N LEU A 180 4.09 -7.47 -12.70
CA LEU A 180 3.84 -8.66 -11.87
C LEU A 180 5.16 -9.42 -11.60
N ASP A 181 6.25 -8.67 -11.50
CA ASP A 181 7.60 -9.22 -11.38
C ASP A 181 7.88 -9.72 -9.96
N ASP A 182 8.98 -10.47 -9.80
CA ASP A 182 9.46 -10.95 -8.51
C ASP A 182 8.48 -11.88 -7.76
N PRO A 183 8.02 -12.98 -8.40
CA PRO A 183 7.24 -14.00 -7.71
C PRO A 183 8.12 -14.70 -6.66
N GLN A 184 7.54 -14.92 -5.48
CA GLN A 184 8.17 -15.61 -4.36
C GLN A 184 7.58 -17.00 -4.17
N GLU A 185 8.40 -17.91 -3.64
CA GLU A 185 7.95 -19.19 -3.10
C GLU A 185 7.81 -19.04 -1.58
N PRO A 186 6.75 -19.61 -0.96
CA PRO A 186 6.66 -19.63 0.49
C PRO A 186 7.81 -20.43 1.11
N ASP A 187 8.22 -20.05 2.31
CA ASP A 187 9.03 -20.92 3.15
C ASP A 187 8.16 -22.10 3.63
N HIS A 188 8.79 -23.11 4.23
CA HIS A 188 8.10 -24.25 4.80
C HIS A 188 8.51 -24.44 6.26
N ASP A 189 7.53 -24.64 7.13
CA ASP A 189 7.74 -25.02 8.53
C ASP A 189 6.97 -26.31 8.85
N LEU A 190 7.26 -26.92 9.99
CA LEU A 190 6.56 -28.12 10.45
C LEU A 190 5.39 -27.72 11.35
N ASP A 191 4.20 -28.22 11.05
CA ASP A 191 3.08 -28.12 11.99
C ASP A 191 3.27 -29.04 13.21
N ASP A 192 2.32 -28.98 14.16
CA ASP A 192 2.37 -29.77 15.39
C ASP A 192 2.43 -31.30 15.15
N ASP A 193 1.98 -31.78 13.99
CA ASP A 193 2.00 -33.18 13.58
C ASP A 193 3.26 -33.55 12.77
N GLY A 194 4.15 -32.58 12.50
CA GLY A 194 5.37 -32.75 11.72
C GLY A 194 5.16 -32.75 10.22
N ALA A 195 4.04 -32.23 9.72
CA ALA A 195 3.80 -32.02 8.30
C ALA A 195 4.32 -30.65 7.85
N GLU A 196 4.93 -30.59 6.67
CA GLU A 196 5.40 -29.34 6.08
C GLU A 196 4.20 -28.46 5.66
N VAL A 197 4.15 -27.25 6.19
CA VAL A 197 3.14 -26.23 5.88
C VAL A 197 3.82 -24.97 5.34
N PRO A 198 3.24 -24.30 4.33
CA PRO A 198 3.82 -23.09 3.78
C PRO A 198 3.68 -21.91 4.74
N VAL A 199 4.73 -21.12 4.86
CA VAL A 199 4.80 -19.88 5.64
C VAL A 199 5.17 -18.74 4.70
N TYR A 200 4.46 -17.62 4.83
CA TYR A 200 4.57 -16.49 3.91
C TYR A 200 5.06 -15.26 4.66
N PHE A 201 6.07 -14.59 4.12
CA PHE A 201 6.60 -13.36 4.69
C PHE A 201 6.48 -12.22 3.68
N PRO A 202 5.98 -11.04 4.09
CA PRO A 202 6.01 -9.86 3.24
C PRO A 202 7.45 -9.38 3.04
N GLU A 203 7.65 -8.47 2.09
CA GLU A 203 8.99 -7.97 1.71
C GLU A 203 9.73 -7.41 2.94
N VAL A 204 10.96 -7.84 3.20
CA VAL A 204 11.77 -7.20 4.25
C VAL A 204 12.36 -5.92 3.68
N THR A 205 12.03 -4.78 4.30
CA THR A 205 12.48 -3.47 3.81
C THR A 205 13.51 -2.91 4.77
N GLU A 206 14.75 -2.73 4.28
CA GLU A 206 15.86 -2.18 5.07
C GLU A 206 15.62 -0.76 5.51
#